data_AF-A0A8J3LBI9-F1
#
_entry.id   AF-A0A8J3LBI9-F1
#
_cell.length_a   1.000
_cell.length_b   1.000
_cell.length_c   1.000
_cell.angle_alpha   90.00
_cell.angle_beta   90.00
_cell.angle_gamma   90.00
#
_symmetry.space_group_name_H-M   'P 1'
#
loop_
_entity.id
_entity.type
_entity.pdbx_description
1 polymer ?
#
loop_
_entity_poly.entity_id
_entity_poly.type
_entity_poly.pdbx_seq_one_letter_code
_entity_poly.pdbx_strand_id
1 'polypeptide(L)'
;MRWKALPAALLLLVAAACTPDRPAPAAPGTPAGSPTGSATPAGTPAGSASPTATADCGTHDLGHRGELPPDSLSCLLDAAGRHRFAVLRVTLLTVEGDPIRFTYTVQQDGQVEVLTDTREDAFGSRDVMRELCTGPAAGPPALQFARCSSPTPVR
;
A
#
# COMPACT_ATOMS: atom_id res chain seq x y z
N MET A 1 -4.63 -43.38 -6.53
CA MET A 1 -3.54 -44.25 -6.03
C MET A 1 -2.23 -43.53 -6.33
N ARG A 2 -1.31 -43.16 -5.43
CA ARG A 2 -1.07 -43.43 -4.00
C ARG A 2 -0.49 -42.15 -3.39
N TRP A 3 -1.06 -41.67 -2.29
CA TRP A 3 -0.50 -40.57 -1.50
C TRP A 3 0.38 -41.19 -0.40
N LYS A 4 1.62 -40.71 -0.23
CA LYS A 4 2.48 -41.11 0.89
C LYS A 4 2.37 -40.04 1.98
N ALA A 5 1.75 -40.43 3.09
CA ALA A 5 1.74 -39.70 4.34
C ALA A 5 3.15 -39.70 4.97
N LEU A 6 3.53 -38.59 5.59
CA LEU A 6 4.64 -38.52 6.54
C LEU A 6 4.12 -38.00 7.89
N PRO A 7 4.65 -38.53 9.00
CA PRO A 7 4.03 -38.45 10.31
C PRO A 7 4.34 -37.16 11.06
N ALA A 8 3.43 -36.87 11.98
CA ALA A 8 3.49 -35.85 13.01
C ALA A 8 4.76 -35.96 13.88
N ALA A 9 5.42 -34.83 14.09
CA ALA A 9 6.33 -34.64 15.21
C ALA A 9 5.83 -33.46 16.03
N LEU A 10 5.25 -33.81 17.18
CA LEU A 10 4.81 -32.96 18.27
C LEU A 10 6.06 -32.51 19.05
N LEU A 11 6.26 -31.20 19.24
CA LEU A 11 7.20 -30.68 20.23
C LEU A 11 6.53 -29.56 21.05
N LEU A 12 6.45 -29.82 22.36
CA LEU A 12 5.83 -28.99 23.39
C LEU A 12 6.78 -27.89 23.92
N LEU A 13 6.16 -26.76 24.29
CA LEU A 13 6.45 -25.79 25.36
C LEU A 13 7.84 -25.14 25.48
N VAL A 14 7.86 -23.80 25.58
CA VAL A 14 8.02 -23.05 26.86
C VAL A 14 7.37 -21.65 26.71
N ALA A 15 6.57 -21.26 27.69
CA ALA A 15 6.02 -19.92 27.87
C ALA A 15 6.99 -19.02 28.67
N ALA A 16 7.18 -17.77 28.25
CA ALA A 16 7.70 -16.71 29.10
C ALA A 16 7.09 -15.37 28.67
N ALA A 17 6.09 -14.94 29.43
CA ALA A 17 5.47 -13.63 29.35
C ALA A 17 6.37 -12.60 30.05
N CYS A 18 6.64 -11.48 29.38
CA CYS A 18 7.09 -10.23 30.01
C CYS A 18 6.58 -9.05 29.17
N THR A 19 5.46 -8.48 29.58
CA THR A 19 4.98 -7.16 29.16
C THR A 19 5.27 -6.13 30.27
N PRO A 20 5.92 -5.00 29.97
CA PRO A 20 5.70 -3.74 30.67
C PRO A 20 4.93 -2.79 29.72
N ASP A 21 3.67 -2.52 30.02
CA ASP A 21 3.16 -1.39 30.82
C ASP A 21 3.02 -0.10 29.98
N ARG A 22 1.75 0.27 29.76
CA ARG A 22 1.28 1.32 28.87
C ARG A 22 0.85 2.51 29.72
N PRO A 23 1.51 3.69 29.63
CA PRO A 23 0.97 4.89 30.24
C PRO A 23 -0.24 5.43 29.47
N ALA A 24 -1.26 5.81 30.22
CA ALA A 24 -2.54 6.36 29.76
C ALA A 24 -2.42 7.80 29.23
N PRO A 25 -3.35 8.24 28.37
CA PRO A 25 -3.41 9.61 27.86
C PRO A 25 -3.94 10.61 28.90
N ALA A 26 -3.35 11.80 28.94
CA ALA A 26 -3.83 12.93 29.73
C ALA A 26 -5.10 13.54 29.11
N ALA A 27 -6.00 13.96 30.00
CA ALA A 27 -7.33 14.49 29.74
C ALA A 27 -7.33 15.97 29.23
N PRO A 28 -8.48 16.51 28.80
CA PRO A 28 -8.59 17.70 27.97
C PRO A 28 -8.64 19.01 28.77
N GLY A 29 -8.02 20.05 28.23
CA GLY A 29 -8.18 21.43 28.69
C GLY A 29 -9.04 22.23 27.70
N THR A 30 -10.17 22.74 28.16
CA THR A 30 -10.91 23.84 27.50
C THR A 30 -11.13 24.91 28.57
N PRO A 31 -10.84 26.18 28.26
CA PRO A 31 -11.94 27.13 28.32
C PRO A 31 -11.96 28.14 27.16
N ALA A 32 -13.16 28.70 27.03
CA ALA A 32 -13.63 29.61 25.99
C ALA A 32 -12.94 30.97 26.00
N GLY A 33 -12.81 31.54 24.79
CA GLY A 33 -12.54 32.95 24.57
C GLY A 33 -13.10 33.36 23.20
N SER A 34 -14.20 34.10 23.19
CA SER A 34 -14.60 34.94 22.05
C SER A 34 -14.35 36.39 22.45
N PRO A 35 -13.84 37.22 21.54
CA PRO A 35 -14.71 38.32 21.11
C PRO A 35 -14.72 38.56 19.60
N THR A 36 -15.90 38.99 19.17
CA THR A 36 -16.33 39.53 17.89
C THR A 36 -15.44 40.67 17.38
N GLY A 37 -15.14 40.64 16.08
CA GLY A 37 -14.66 41.79 15.30
C GLY A 37 -15.08 41.64 13.82
N SER A 38 -16.09 42.41 13.41
CA SER A 38 -16.56 42.52 12.02
C SER A 38 -15.65 43.43 11.18
N ALA A 39 -15.36 43.06 9.93
CA ALA A 39 -15.50 43.93 8.73
C ALA A 39 -15.06 43.23 7.43
N THR A 40 -15.98 43.24 6.46
CA THR A 40 -16.03 42.83 5.03
C THR A 40 -15.16 43.74 4.10
N PRO A 41 -15.06 43.62 2.74
CA PRO A 41 -15.33 42.53 1.76
C PRO A 41 -14.23 42.27 0.69
N ALA A 42 -14.46 41.21 -0.10
CA ALA A 42 -14.18 41.06 -1.54
C ALA A 42 -12.73 40.96 -2.03
N GLY A 43 -12.23 39.73 -2.02
CA GLY A 43 -11.42 39.20 -3.11
C GLY A 43 -12.09 37.94 -3.63
N THR A 44 -12.56 37.95 -4.88
CA THR A 44 -12.98 36.73 -5.59
C THR A 44 -11.92 35.66 -5.40
N PRO A 45 -12.20 34.48 -4.82
CA PRO A 45 -11.23 33.41 -4.90
C PRO A 45 -11.19 33.00 -6.36
N ALA A 46 -10.11 33.39 -7.05
CA ALA A 46 -9.67 32.69 -8.25
C ALA A 46 -9.77 31.21 -7.91
N GLY A 47 -10.56 30.47 -8.69
CA GLY A 47 -10.85 29.06 -8.47
C GLY A 47 -9.53 28.34 -8.27
N SER A 48 -9.18 28.11 -7.00
CA SER A 48 -8.09 27.23 -6.64
C SER A 48 -8.61 25.87 -7.04
N ALA A 49 -8.17 25.39 -8.21
CA ALA A 49 -8.33 24.00 -8.56
C ALA A 49 -7.74 23.23 -7.38
N SER A 50 -8.60 22.67 -6.54
CA SER A 50 -8.15 21.81 -5.47
C SER A 50 -7.29 20.74 -6.13
N PRO A 51 -6.07 20.48 -5.65
CA PRO A 51 -5.28 19.39 -6.20
C PRO A 51 -6.16 18.15 -6.16
N THR A 52 -6.29 17.47 -7.30
CA THR A 52 -7.04 16.20 -7.36
C THR A 52 -6.44 15.29 -6.30
N ALA A 53 -7.19 15.06 -5.22
CA ALA A 53 -6.68 14.30 -4.09
C ALA A 53 -6.39 12.87 -4.56
N THR A 54 -5.15 12.42 -4.36
CA THR A 54 -4.77 11.02 -4.58
C THR A 54 -5.41 10.16 -3.49
N ALA A 55 -6.15 9.14 -3.88
CA ALA A 55 -6.68 8.16 -2.94
C ALA A 55 -5.55 7.26 -2.41
N ASP A 56 -5.49 7.06 -1.09
CA ASP A 56 -4.59 6.07 -0.49
C ASP A 56 -5.36 4.75 -0.32
N CYS A 57 -5.00 3.73 -1.10
CA CYS A 57 -5.58 2.41 -1.04
C CYS A 57 -4.89 1.49 -0.02
N GLY A 58 -3.89 2.00 0.71
CA GLY A 58 -3.27 1.34 1.85
C GLY A 58 -1.85 0.85 1.60
N THR A 59 -1.27 0.33 2.68
CA THR A 59 0.07 -0.28 2.71
C THR A 59 -0.03 -1.63 3.39
N HIS A 60 0.42 -2.69 2.73
CA HIS A 60 0.26 -4.07 3.21
C HIS A 60 1.56 -4.85 3.15
N ASP A 61 1.84 -5.60 4.19
CA ASP A 61 2.86 -6.65 4.18
C ASP A 61 2.15 -8.00 4.01
N LEU A 62 2.40 -8.65 2.88
CA LEU A 62 1.77 -9.90 2.50
C LEU A 62 2.67 -11.12 2.80
N GLY A 63 3.88 -10.93 3.34
CA GLY A 63 4.80 -12.04 3.55
C GLY A 63 5.07 -12.82 2.25
N HIS A 64 5.09 -14.15 2.32
CA HIS A 64 5.36 -15.00 1.14
C HIS A 64 4.15 -15.24 0.23
N ARG A 65 2.92 -15.21 0.78
CA ARG A 65 1.70 -15.71 0.11
C ARG A 65 0.41 -15.01 0.54
N GLY A 66 0.52 -13.88 1.24
CA GLY A 66 -0.63 -13.09 1.65
C GLY A 66 -1.36 -12.55 0.42
N GLU A 67 -2.66 -12.35 0.60
CA GLU A 67 -3.52 -11.74 -0.42
C GLU A 67 -3.83 -10.30 -0.01
N LEU A 68 -3.99 -9.44 -1.02
CA LEU A 68 -4.45 -8.08 -0.78
C LEU A 68 -5.83 -8.07 -0.11
N PRO A 69 -6.04 -7.21 0.92
CA PRO A 69 -7.37 -7.00 1.45
C PRO A 69 -8.35 -6.56 0.35
N PRO A 70 -9.58 -7.11 0.31
CA PRO A 70 -10.55 -6.80 -0.74
C PRO A 70 -10.81 -5.31 -0.92
N ASP A 71 -10.88 -4.54 0.18
CA ASP A 71 -11.14 -3.10 0.13
C ASP A 71 -10.00 -2.32 -0.54
N SER A 72 -8.75 -2.71 -0.30
CA SER A 72 -7.58 -2.10 -0.92
C SER A 72 -7.48 -2.43 -2.41
N LEU A 73 -7.81 -3.68 -2.77
CA LEU A 73 -7.91 -4.10 -4.15
C LEU A 73 -9.01 -3.32 -4.89
N SER A 74 -10.23 -3.29 -4.34
CA SER A 74 -11.36 -2.55 -4.90
C SER A 74 -11.05 -1.06 -5.02
N CYS A 75 -10.39 -0.46 -4.02
CA CYS A 75 -9.96 0.94 -4.07
C CYS A 75 -9.11 1.23 -5.32
N LEU A 76 -8.07 0.42 -5.57
CA LEU A 76 -7.17 0.65 -6.70
C LEU A 76 -7.86 0.37 -8.04
N LEU A 77 -8.64 -0.72 -8.13
CA LEU A 77 -9.37 -1.08 -9.35
C LEU A 77 -10.41 -0.02 -9.71
N ASP A 78 -11.16 0.48 -8.74
CA ASP A 78 -12.13 1.56 -8.94
C ASP A 78 -11.46 2.88 -9.32
N ALA A 79 -10.28 3.17 -8.75
CA ALA A 79 -9.51 4.34 -9.12
C ALA A 79 -9.03 4.25 -10.58
N ALA A 80 -8.49 3.11 -10.99
CA ALA A 80 -8.07 2.86 -12.36
C ALA A 80 -9.25 2.94 -13.34
N GLY A 81 -10.38 2.31 -13.04
CA GLY A 81 -11.58 2.36 -13.88
C GLY A 81 -12.24 3.73 -13.97
N ARG A 82 -12.01 4.62 -12.98
CA ARG A 82 -12.53 5.99 -12.95
C ARG A 82 -11.48 7.05 -13.31
N HIS A 83 -10.29 6.63 -13.71
CA HIS A 83 -9.20 7.52 -14.10
C HIS A 83 -8.84 8.53 -12.99
N ARG A 84 -8.82 8.07 -11.74
CA ARG A 84 -8.52 8.87 -10.55
C ARG A 84 -7.17 8.46 -9.99
N PHE A 85 -6.41 9.44 -9.51
CA PHE A 85 -5.15 9.17 -8.83
C PHE A 85 -5.37 8.31 -7.58
N ALA A 86 -4.60 7.24 -7.46
CA ALA A 86 -4.58 6.39 -6.27
C ALA A 86 -3.22 5.73 -6.08
N VAL A 87 -2.89 5.36 -4.85
CA VAL A 87 -1.65 4.66 -4.51
C VAL A 87 -1.95 3.44 -3.64
N LEU A 88 -1.31 2.32 -3.95
CA LEU A 88 -1.31 1.10 -3.13
C LEU A 88 0.15 0.64 -2.94
N ARG A 89 0.52 0.27 -1.72
CA ARG A 89 1.86 -0.22 -1.40
C ARG A 89 1.79 -1.65 -0.87
N VAL A 90 2.66 -2.50 -1.39
CA VAL A 90 2.69 -3.92 -1.04
C VAL A 90 4.12 -4.36 -0.81
N THR A 91 4.36 -5.09 0.28
CA THR A 91 5.60 -5.83 0.51
C THR A 91 5.33 -7.32 0.36
N LEU A 92 6.16 -8.00 -0.42
CA LEU A 92 6.20 -9.46 -0.53
C LEU A 92 7.60 -9.93 -0.17
N LEU A 93 7.71 -11.11 0.42
CA LEU A 93 9.00 -11.71 0.77
C LEU A 93 9.41 -12.73 -0.28
N THR A 94 10.69 -12.73 -0.65
CA THR A 94 11.34 -13.85 -1.36
C THR A 94 11.25 -15.13 -0.52
N VAL A 95 11.65 -16.27 -1.07
CA VAL A 95 11.63 -17.52 -0.29
C VAL A 95 12.64 -17.49 0.86
N GLU A 96 13.70 -16.70 0.73
CA GLU A 96 14.74 -16.44 1.73
C GLU A 96 14.30 -15.43 2.80
N GLY A 97 13.19 -14.71 2.57
CA GLY A 97 12.64 -13.73 3.50
C GLY A 97 13.04 -12.28 3.20
N ASP A 98 13.66 -12.01 2.05
CA ASP A 98 14.04 -10.65 1.66
C ASP A 98 12.84 -9.87 1.11
N PRO A 99 12.65 -8.60 1.48
CA PRO A 99 11.50 -7.83 1.04
C PRO A 99 11.66 -7.29 -0.38
N ILE A 100 10.64 -7.54 -1.21
CA ILE A 100 10.38 -6.85 -2.47
C ILE A 100 9.20 -5.91 -2.26
N ARG A 101 9.39 -4.62 -2.51
CA ARG A 101 8.34 -3.61 -2.34
C ARG A 101 7.78 -3.17 -3.67
N PHE A 102 6.46 -3.20 -3.78
CA PHE A 102 5.70 -2.73 -4.92
C PHE A 102 4.96 -1.45 -4.54
N THR A 103 5.04 -0.43 -5.39
CA THR A 103 4.15 0.74 -5.34
C THR A 103 3.36 0.80 -6.62
N TYR A 104 2.04 0.74 -6.52
CA TYR A 104 1.11 0.89 -7.63
C TYR A 104 0.52 2.29 -7.58
N THR A 105 0.77 3.10 -8.61
CA THR A 105 0.22 4.46 -8.72
C THR A 105 -0.69 4.54 -9.94
N VAL A 106 -1.99 4.74 -9.71
CA VAL A 106 -2.95 5.01 -10.78
C VAL A 106 -2.77 6.44 -11.26
N GLN A 107 -2.64 6.61 -12.58
CA GLN A 107 -2.55 7.89 -13.26
C GLN A 107 -3.91 8.34 -13.80
N GLN A 108 -4.02 9.60 -14.22
CA GLN A 108 -5.28 10.19 -14.72
C GLN A 108 -5.75 9.60 -16.07
N ASP A 109 -4.94 8.79 -16.75
CA ASP A 109 -5.34 8.04 -17.95
C ASP A 109 -5.76 6.60 -17.63
N GLY A 110 -5.82 6.22 -16.35
CA GLY A 110 -6.15 4.88 -15.88
C GLY A 110 -4.98 3.88 -15.98
N GLN A 111 -3.80 4.30 -16.47
CA GLN A 111 -2.60 3.47 -16.39
C GLN A 111 -2.13 3.37 -14.94
N VAL A 112 -1.46 2.25 -14.63
CA VAL A 112 -0.85 2.01 -13.33
C VAL A 112 0.66 2.02 -13.50
N GLU A 113 1.35 2.98 -12.90
CA GLU A 113 2.79 2.90 -12.72
C GLU A 113 3.07 1.87 -11.62
N VAL A 114 3.92 0.90 -11.95
CA VAL A 114 4.40 -0.12 -11.01
C VAL A 114 5.87 0.16 -10.73
N LEU A 115 6.19 0.50 -9.49
CA LEU A 115 7.56 0.55 -9.00
C LEU A 115 7.86 -0.71 -8.21
N THR A 116 8.87 -1.45 -8.64
CA THR A 116 9.36 -2.66 -7.98
C THR A 116 10.74 -2.38 -7.40
N ASP A 117 10.83 -2.32 -6.07
CA ASP A 117 12.07 -2.11 -5.32
C ASP A 117 12.57 -3.44 -4.76
N THR A 118 13.70 -3.89 -5.31
CA THR A 118 14.39 -5.14 -4.95
C THR A 118 15.71 -4.88 -4.23
N ARG A 119 16.00 -3.66 -3.76
CA ARG A 119 17.32 -3.31 -3.20
C ARG A 119 17.72 -4.14 -1.97
N GLU A 120 16.73 -4.66 -1.26
CA GLU A 120 16.90 -5.52 -0.09
C GLU A 120 16.85 -7.02 -0.41
N ASP A 121 16.59 -7.42 -1.67
CA ASP A 121 16.75 -8.80 -2.14
C ASP A 121 18.23 -9.11 -2.32
N ALA A 122 18.82 -9.88 -1.40
CA ALA A 122 20.25 -10.13 -1.39
C ALA A 122 20.72 -10.93 -2.63
N PHE A 123 19.80 -11.65 -3.28
CA PHE A 123 20.08 -12.55 -4.40
C PHE A 123 19.49 -12.05 -5.74
N GLY A 124 18.68 -10.98 -5.71
CA GLY A 124 18.07 -10.35 -6.88
C GLY A 124 18.94 -9.28 -7.57
N SER A 125 18.30 -8.50 -8.44
CA SER A 125 18.97 -7.43 -9.20
C SER A 125 19.39 -6.22 -8.35
N ARG A 126 18.77 -6.04 -7.18
CA ARG A 126 19.05 -4.95 -6.24
C ARG A 126 18.83 -3.55 -6.83
N ASP A 127 17.80 -3.45 -7.65
CA ASP A 127 17.43 -2.24 -8.38
C ASP A 127 16.01 -1.79 -8.04
N VAL A 128 15.69 -0.56 -8.45
CA VAL A 128 14.31 -0.07 -8.53
C VAL A 128 13.91 -0.02 -9.99
N MET A 129 12.92 -0.81 -10.36
CA MET A 129 12.40 -0.87 -11.73
C MET A 129 11.02 -0.22 -11.81
N ARG A 130 10.75 0.44 -12.94
CA ARG A 130 9.45 1.06 -13.27
C ARG A 130 8.86 0.44 -14.52
N GLU A 131 7.59 0.10 -14.45
CA GLU A 131 6.73 -0.31 -15.56
C GLU A 131 5.47 0.55 -15.62
N LEU A 132 4.92 0.74 -16.81
CA LEU A 132 3.59 1.30 -17.01
C LEU A 132 2.65 0.19 -17.48
N CYS A 133 1.60 -0.07 -16.71
CA CYS A 133 0.71 -1.20 -16.89
C CYS A 133 -0.75 -0.77 -17.11
N THR A 134 -1.53 -1.62 -17.78
CA THR A 134 -2.95 -1.41 -18.10
C THR A 134 -3.78 -2.65 -17.80
N GLY A 135 -5.08 -2.45 -17.58
CA GLY A 135 -6.03 -3.50 -17.25
C GLY A 135 -5.67 -4.20 -15.93
N PRO A 136 -5.57 -3.47 -14.81
CA PRO A 136 -5.35 -4.09 -13.51
C PRO A 136 -6.53 -5.01 -13.18
N ALA A 137 -6.23 -6.17 -12.61
CA ALA A 137 -7.22 -7.11 -12.10
C ALA A 137 -6.68 -7.82 -10.86
N ALA A 138 -7.58 -8.43 -10.09
CA ALA A 138 -7.22 -9.32 -8.99
C ALA A 138 -6.35 -10.47 -9.50
N GLY A 139 -5.23 -10.74 -8.84
CA GLY A 139 -4.37 -11.88 -9.18
C GLY A 139 -3.35 -12.17 -8.09
N PRO A 140 -2.97 -13.44 -7.86
CA PRO A 140 -2.01 -13.76 -6.83
C PRO A 140 -0.58 -13.34 -7.24
N PRO A 141 0.26 -12.85 -6.31
CA PRO A 141 -0.04 -12.59 -4.90
C PRO A 141 -0.72 -11.23 -4.61
N ALA A 142 -0.83 -10.32 -5.59
CA ALA A 142 -1.46 -9.00 -5.39
C ALA A 142 -2.32 -8.55 -6.59
N LEU A 143 -1.68 -8.16 -7.69
CA LEU A 143 -2.35 -7.65 -8.90
C LEU A 143 -1.78 -8.33 -10.13
N GLN A 144 -2.64 -8.52 -11.13
CA GLN A 144 -2.25 -8.89 -12.48
C GLN A 144 -2.61 -7.76 -13.45
N PHE A 145 -1.88 -7.66 -14.55
CA PHE A 145 -2.09 -6.64 -15.58
C PHE A 145 -2.24 -7.30 -16.95
N ALA A 146 -3.12 -6.75 -17.77
CA ALA A 146 -3.30 -7.23 -19.14
C ALA A 146 -2.06 -6.96 -20.00
N ARG A 147 -1.41 -5.80 -19.80
CA ARG A 147 -0.20 -5.38 -20.51
C ARG A 147 0.66 -4.48 -19.63
N CYS A 148 1.97 -4.62 -19.75
CA CYS A 148 2.97 -3.73 -19.17
C CYS A 148 4.02 -3.34 -20.23
N SER A 149 4.60 -2.16 -20.08
CA SER A 149 5.80 -1.76 -20.81
C SER A 149 7.01 -2.63 -20.42
N SER A 150 8.11 -2.54 -21.17
CA SER A 150 9.39 -3.06 -20.67
C SER A 150 9.79 -2.34 -19.38
N PRO A 151 10.37 -3.04 -18.40
CA PRO A 151 10.83 -2.43 -17.16
C PRO A 151 12.03 -1.51 -17.43
N THR A 152 12.03 -0.34 -16.78
CA THR A 152 13.10 0.66 -16.89
C THR A 152 13.67 0.98 -15.50
N PRO A 153 15.00 1.08 -15.34
CA PRO A 153 15.59 1.43 -14.05
C PRO A 153 15.21 2.86 -13.66
N VAL A 154 14.94 3.06 -12.38
CA VAL A 154 14.78 4.38 -11.76
C VAL A 154 16.14 4.81 -11.22
N ARG A 155 16.62 6.00 -11.63
CA ARG A 155 17.90 6.57 -11.18
C ARG A 155 17.70 7.57 -10.06
#